data_AF-A0A354V9H6-F1
#
_entry.id   AF-A0A354V9H6-F1
#
_cell.length_a   1.000
_cell.length_b   1.000
_cell.length_c   1.000
_cell.angle_alpha   90.00
_cell.angle_beta   90.00
_cell.angle_gamma   90.00
#
_symmetry.space_group_name_H-M   'P 1'
#
loop_
_entity.id
_entity.type
_entity.pdbx_description
1 polymer ?
#
loop_
_entity_poly.entity_id
_entity_poly.type
_entity_poly.pdbx_seq_one_letter_code
_entity_poly.pdbx_strand_id
1 'polypeptide(L)'
;MTKIAPRSGDIISFQATMSEPTGDGLRIGVRRADSPLGCTLDLSTLRHTGGSLVIESEAMQTADAFHVHWAGEYTATDAGDCGGSANLIVKAEDLNMLALSAGGYGVAEKRLPISMGRFNK
;
A
#
# COMPACT_ATOMS: atom_id res chain seq x y z
N MET A 1 23.41 7.11 -1.64
CA MET A 1 22.04 6.69 -2.01
C MET A 1 21.42 6.02 -0.80
N THR A 2 20.42 6.63 -0.19
CA THR A 2 19.69 6.07 0.95
C THR A 2 18.87 4.90 0.44
N LYS A 3 19.21 3.67 0.84
CA LYS A 3 18.43 2.47 0.50
C LYS A 3 17.13 2.54 1.29
N ILE A 4 16.03 2.88 0.62
CA ILE A 4 14.69 2.74 1.20
C ILE A 4 14.44 1.22 1.23
N ALA A 5 14.23 0.67 2.43
CA ALA A 5 13.96 -0.74 2.63
C ALA A 5 12.75 -0.84 3.57
N PRO A 6 11.76 -1.68 3.25
CA PRO A 6 10.58 -1.86 4.08
C PRO A 6 10.95 -2.37 5.47
N ARG A 7 10.21 -1.89 6.48
CA ARG A 7 10.34 -2.31 7.88
C ARG A 7 8.98 -2.54 8.49
N SER A 8 8.93 -3.39 9.53
CA SER A 8 7.74 -3.51 10.37
C SER A 8 7.29 -2.15 10.90
N GLY A 9 5.98 -1.91 10.80
CA GLY A 9 5.34 -0.65 11.16
C GLY A 9 5.24 0.36 10.02
N ASP A 10 5.92 0.14 8.89
CA ASP A 10 5.74 0.99 7.72
C ASP A 10 4.33 0.81 7.13
N ILE A 11 3.78 1.91 6.64
CA ILE A 11 2.46 1.94 6.01
C ILE A 11 2.61 2.51 4.61
N ILE A 12 2.07 1.83 3.61
CA ILE A 12 1.91 2.36 2.26
C ILE A 12 0.45 2.75 2.11
N SER A 13 0.16 4.04 1.97
CA SER A 13 -1.22 4.54 1.86
C SER A 13 -1.53 4.95 0.42
N PHE A 14 -2.59 4.38 -0.13
CA PHE A 14 -3.12 4.75 -1.44
C PHE A 14 -4.30 5.70 -1.22
N GLN A 15 -4.16 6.94 -1.67
CA GLN A 15 -5.25 7.90 -1.64
C GLN A 15 -6.13 7.68 -2.87
N ALA A 16 -7.44 7.52 -2.64
CA ALA A 16 -8.42 7.42 -3.70
C ALA A 16 -8.37 8.66 -4.60
N THR A 17 -8.16 8.47 -5.90
CA THR A 17 -8.20 9.55 -6.89
C THR A 17 -9.30 9.30 -7.92
N MET A 18 -10.14 10.30 -8.14
CA MET A 18 -11.14 10.30 -9.22
C MET A 18 -10.53 10.52 -10.61
N SER A 19 -9.26 10.90 -10.67
CA SER A 19 -8.51 10.99 -11.92
C SER A 19 -8.10 9.60 -12.38
N GLU A 20 -8.14 9.35 -13.69
CA GLU A 20 -7.58 8.16 -14.31
C GLU A 20 -6.18 7.88 -13.74
N PRO A 21 -5.94 6.68 -13.17
CA PRO A 21 -4.66 6.38 -12.55
C PRO A 21 -3.56 6.42 -13.62
N THR A 22 -2.76 7.48 -13.62
CA THR A 22 -1.52 7.55 -14.39
C THR A 22 -0.48 6.66 -13.71
N GLY A 23 -0.44 5.40 -14.11
CA GLY A 23 0.47 4.37 -13.58
C GLY A 23 0.22 3.07 -14.32
N ASP A 24 1.08 2.78 -15.30
CA ASP A 24 0.97 1.67 -16.25
C ASP A 24 0.77 0.31 -15.57
N GLY A 25 -0.48 -0.17 -15.48
CA GLY A 25 -0.84 -1.59 -15.38
C GLY A 25 -0.07 -2.44 -14.37
N LEU A 26 0.50 -1.85 -13.31
CA LEU A 26 1.34 -2.58 -12.36
C LEU A 26 0.46 -3.53 -11.57
N ARG A 27 0.64 -4.82 -11.83
CA ARG A 27 -0.09 -5.91 -11.19
C ARG A 27 0.90 -6.85 -10.54
N ILE A 28 0.79 -6.98 -9.22
CA ILE A 28 1.70 -7.77 -8.41
C ILE A 28 0.95 -8.99 -7.89
N GLY A 29 1.37 -10.18 -8.30
CA GLY A 29 0.87 -11.42 -7.73
C GLY A 29 1.42 -11.62 -6.31
N VAL A 30 0.54 -11.80 -5.35
CA VAL A 30 0.88 -11.99 -3.93
C VAL A 30 0.25 -13.27 -3.40
N ARG A 31 0.85 -13.84 -2.37
CA ARG A 31 0.29 -15.00 -1.68
C ARG A 31 -0.51 -14.53 -0.47
N ARG A 32 -1.67 -15.13 -0.24
CA ARG A 32 -2.39 -14.94 1.03
C ARG A 32 -1.70 -15.72 2.16
N ALA A 33 -1.62 -15.13 3.34
CA ALA A 33 -1.03 -15.82 4.50
C ALA A 33 -1.93 -16.97 4.99
N ASP A 34 -3.24 -16.85 4.80
CA ASP A 34 -4.28 -17.79 5.24
C ASP A 34 -4.74 -18.79 4.18
N SER A 35 -4.21 -18.72 2.95
CA SER A 35 -4.63 -19.55 1.83
C SER A 35 -3.46 -19.91 0.90
N PRO A 36 -3.47 -21.12 0.30
CA PRO A 36 -2.50 -21.47 -0.74
C PRO A 36 -2.74 -20.70 -2.05
N LEU A 37 -3.91 -20.05 -2.20
CA LEU A 37 -4.24 -19.29 -3.39
C LEU A 37 -3.56 -17.91 -3.37
N GLY A 38 -3.01 -17.53 -4.52
CA GLY A 38 -2.55 -16.18 -4.77
C GLY A 38 -3.69 -15.25 -5.17
N CYS A 39 -3.46 -13.96 -5.00
CA CYS A 39 -4.32 -12.88 -5.49
C CYS A 39 -3.42 -11.75 -6.02
N THR A 40 -3.99 -10.64 -6.47
CA THR A 40 -3.30 -9.58 -7.19
C THR A 40 -3.50 -8.23 -6.50
N LEU A 41 -2.41 -7.49 -6.36
CA LEU A 41 -2.41 -6.06 -6.06
C LEU A 41 -2.29 -5.29 -7.38
N ASP A 42 -3.39 -4.72 -7.87
CA ASP A 42 -3.42 -3.86 -9.05
C ASP A 42 -3.32 -2.40 -8.61
N LEU A 43 -2.21 -1.74 -8.96
CA LEU A 43 -1.94 -0.37 -8.55
C LEU A 43 -3.03 0.61 -9.00
N SER A 44 -3.62 0.40 -10.18
CA SER A 44 -4.70 1.26 -10.69
C SER A 44 -5.92 1.16 -9.79
N THR A 45 -6.26 -0.07 -9.41
CA THR A 45 -7.35 -0.37 -8.48
C THR A 45 -7.07 0.26 -7.11
N LEU A 46 -5.91 -0.01 -6.51
CA LEU A 46 -5.54 0.48 -5.18
C LEU A 46 -5.58 2.01 -5.10
N ARG A 47 -5.18 2.71 -6.17
CA ARG A 47 -5.24 4.18 -6.24
C ARG A 47 -6.63 4.72 -6.52
N HIS A 48 -7.49 3.96 -7.19
CA HIS A 48 -8.85 4.38 -7.47
C HIS A 48 -9.73 4.26 -6.22
N THR A 49 -9.66 3.13 -5.53
CA THR A 49 -10.47 2.83 -4.33
C THR A 49 -9.84 3.36 -3.05
N GLY A 50 -8.52 3.48 -3.04
CA GLY A 50 -7.76 3.81 -1.84
C GLY A 50 -7.62 2.64 -0.87
N GLY A 51 -6.84 2.88 0.18
CA GLY A 51 -6.60 1.91 1.25
C GLY A 51 -5.16 1.97 1.73
N SER A 52 -4.73 0.94 2.46
CA SER A 52 -3.37 0.89 3.00
C SER A 52 -2.85 -0.53 3.13
N LEU A 53 -1.55 -0.67 2.88
CA LEU A 53 -0.76 -1.83 3.24
C LEU A 53 0.04 -1.52 4.50
N VAL A 54 -0.11 -2.32 5.53
CA VAL A 54 0.64 -2.21 6.79
C VAL A 54 1.63 -3.36 6.87
N ILE A 55 2.92 -3.05 6.97
CA ILE A 55 3.96 -4.07 7.10
C ILE A 55 4.02 -4.53 8.55
N GLU A 56 3.67 -5.78 8.81
CA GLU A 56 3.57 -6.32 10.16
C GLU A 56 4.91 -6.91 10.62
N SER A 57 5.48 -7.82 9.82
CA SER A 57 6.70 -8.57 10.19
C SER A 57 7.43 -9.09 8.96
N GLU A 58 8.71 -9.44 9.12
CA GLU A 58 9.44 -10.23 8.13
C GLU A 58 8.91 -11.67 8.07
N ALA A 59 8.73 -12.20 6.87
CA ALA A 59 8.29 -13.58 6.67
C ALA A 59 9.49 -14.52 6.84
N MET A 60 9.64 -15.12 8.01
CA MET A 60 10.79 -15.97 8.37
C MET A 60 11.08 -17.13 7.40
N GLN A 61 10.08 -17.59 6.65
CA GLN A 61 10.19 -18.75 5.76
C GLN A 61 10.53 -18.36 4.31
N THR A 62 10.58 -17.07 3.99
CA THR A 62 10.82 -16.58 2.63
C THR A 62 11.76 -15.39 2.71
N ALA A 63 12.99 -15.58 2.25
CA ALA A 63 13.98 -14.51 2.22
C ALA A 63 13.40 -13.27 1.51
N ASP A 64 13.62 -12.11 2.12
CA ASP A 64 13.19 -10.80 1.60
C ASP A 64 11.67 -10.67 1.34
N ALA A 65 10.84 -11.31 2.16
CA ALA A 65 9.38 -11.13 2.14
C ALA A 65 8.85 -10.67 3.49
N PHE A 66 7.66 -10.07 3.49
CA PHE A 66 7.01 -9.51 4.65
C PHE A 66 5.56 -9.99 4.74
N HIS A 67 5.09 -10.19 5.97
CA HIS A 67 3.68 -10.22 6.29
C HIS A 67 3.12 -8.81 6.27
N VAL A 68 2.07 -8.62 5.48
CA VAL A 68 1.47 -7.32 5.22
C VAL A 68 -0.04 -7.43 5.34
N HIS A 69 -0.66 -6.51 6.05
CA HIS A 69 -2.11 -6.39 6.11
C HIS A 69 -2.60 -5.37 5.09
N TRP A 70 -3.49 -5.79 4.19
CA TRP A 70 -4.27 -4.90 3.34
C TRP A 70 -5.57 -4.51 4.03
N ALA A 71 -5.89 -3.22 3.96
CA ALA A 71 -7.20 -2.67 4.34
C ALA A 71 -7.66 -1.65 3.27
N GLY A 72 -8.78 -1.94 2.61
CA GLY A 72 -9.42 -1.11 1.60
C GLY A 72 -10.71 -1.76 1.09
N GLU A 73 -11.13 -1.46 -0.14
CA GLU A 73 -12.36 -2.03 -0.72
C GLU A 73 -12.10 -3.33 -1.50
N TYR A 74 -11.18 -3.27 -2.46
CA TYR A 74 -10.70 -4.39 -3.27
C TYR A 74 -9.31 -4.05 -3.83
N THR A 75 -8.53 -5.08 -4.20
CA THR A 75 -7.17 -4.95 -4.72
C THR A 75 -7.06 -5.18 -6.22
N ALA A 76 -8.09 -5.75 -6.85
CA ALA A 76 -8.24 -5.86 -8.30
C ALA A 76 -9.74 -5.86 -8.68
N THR A 77 -10.06 -5.57 -9.95
CA THR A 77 -11.44 -5.56 -10.47
C THR A 77 -11.87 -6.90 -11.08
N ASP A 78 -11.03 -7.94 -10.98
CA ASP A 78 -11.23 -9.26 -11.59
C ASP A 78 -11.13 -10.38 -10.55
N ALA A 79 -11.12 -11.63 -11.01
CA ALA A 79 -11.04 -12.82 -10.15
C ALA A 79 -9.72 -12.90 -9.33
N GLY A 80 -8.75 -12.03 -9.58
CA GLY A 80 -7.53 -11.90 -8.81
C GLY A 80 -7.66 -11.03 -7.56
N ASP A 81 -8.84 -10.52 -7.20
CA ASP A 81 -9.02 -9.68 -6.02
C ASP A 81 -8.66 -10.40 -4.70
N CYS A 82 -7.91 -9.72 -3.83
CA CYS A 82 -7.62 -10.18 -2.47
C CYS A 82 -8.77 -9.86 -1.47
N GLY A 83 -9.73 -9.04 -1.88
CA GLY A 83 -10.82 -8.53 -1.06
C GLY A 83 -10.44 -7.27 -0.27
N GLY A 84 -11.38 -6.74 0.52
CA GLY A 84 -11.18 -5.49 1.27
C GLY A 84 -10.31 -5.60 2.51
N SER A 85 -10.06 -6.81 3.01
CA SER A 85 -9.12 -7.05 4.10
C SER A 85 -8.43 -8.40 3.91
N ALA A 86 -7.11 -8.39 3.89
CA ALA A 86 -6.33 -9.60 3.66
C ALA A 86 -4.94 -9.52 4.29
N ASN A 87 -4.50 -10.65 4.84
CA ASN A 87 -3.10 -10.84 5.25
C ASN A 87 -2.35 -11.45 4.08
N LEU A 88 -1.30 -10.77 3.63
CA LEU A 88 -0.55 -11.04 2.42
C LEU A 88 0.91 -11.29 2.77
N ILE A 89 1.58 -12.04 1.89
CA ILE A 89 3.03 -12.20 1.91
C ILE A 89 3.55 -11.59 0.63
N VAL A 90 4.30 -10.50 0.80
CA VAL A 90 4.75 -9.63 -0.29
C VAL A 90 6.26 -9.47 -0.21
N LYS A 91 6.93 -9.52 -1.36
CA LYS A 91 8.39 -9.35 -1.40
C LYS A 91 8.79 -7.90 -1.13
N ALA A 92 10.00 -7.71 -0.63
CA ALA A 92 10.60 -6.41 -0.39
C ALA A 92 10.67 -5.56 -1.67
N GLU A 93 11.00 -6.18 -2.81
CA GLU A 93 11.06 -5.51 -4.12
C GLU A 93 9.71 -4.90 -4.52
N ASP A 94 8.65 -5.68 -4.36
CA ASP A 94 7.28 -5.29 -4.67
C ASP A 94 6.78 -4.18 -3.74
N LEU A 95 7.09 -4.28 -2.44
CA LEU A 95 6.77 -3.23 -1.47
C LEU A 95 7.46 -1.91 -1.79
N ASN A 96 8.71 -1.95 -2.26
CA ASN A 96 9.41 -0.74 -2.67
C ASN A 96 8.75 -0.10 -3.91
N MET A 97 8.34 -0.91 -4.91
CA MET A 97 7.64 -0.40 -6.09
C MET A 97 6.29 0.23 -5.72
N LEU A 98 5.53 -0.43 -4.84
CA LEU A 98 4.25 0.09 -4.33
C LEU A 98 4.46 1.38 -3.53
N ALA A 99 5.46 1.43 -2.65
CA ALA A 99 5.77 2.63 -1.89
C ALA A 99 6.15 3.79 -2.79
N LEU A 100 7.03 3.59 -3.78
CA LEU A 100 7.40 4.63 -4.74
C LEU A 100 6.17 5.17 -5.50
N SER A 101 5.23 4.28 -5.84
CA SER A 101 3.99 4.64 -6.54
C SER A 101 2.99 5.38 -5.65
N ALA A 102 3.01 5.12 -4.34
CA ALA A 102 2.15 5.74 -3.34
C ALA A 102 2.70 7.05 -2.75
N GLY A 103 3.95 7.43 -3.10
CA GLY A 103 4.62 8.61 -2.56
C GLY A 103 5.51 8.35 -1.34
N GLY A 104 5.80 7.09 -1.03
CA GLY A 104 6.73 6.63 -0.01
C GLY A 104 6.09 5.74 1.07
N TYR A 105 6.87 5.49 2.12
CA TYR A 105 6.39 4.87 3.36
C TYR A 105 5.95 5.97 4.34
N GLY A 106 4.77 5.81 4.94
CA GLY A 106 4.21 6.68 5.97
C GLY A 106 2.96 7.46 5.55
N VAL A 107 2.29 8.05 6.55
CA VAL A 107 1.23 9.05 6.35
C VAL A 107 1.94 10.39 6.25
N ALA A 108 1.95 11.05 5.09
CA ALA A 108 2.46 12.41 5.01
C ALA A 108 1.67 13.25 6.03
N GLU A 109 2.35 13.80 7.05
CA GLU A 109 1.74 14.76 7.95
C GLU A 109 1.21 15.92 7.09
N LYS A 110 -0.10 15.93 6.81
CA LYS A 110 -0.78 17.16 6.43
C LYS A 110 -0.65 18.06 7.66
N ARG A 111 0.39 18.89 7.69
CA ARG A 111 0.43 20.08 8.53
C ARG A 111 -0.80 20.88 8.14
N LEU A 112 -1.86 20.78 8.96
CA LEU A 112 -3.00 21.65 8.85
C LEU A 112 -2.45 23.09 8.95
N PRO A 113 -2.73 23.98 7.99
CA PRO A 113 -2.39 25.37 8.16
C PRO A 113 -3.19 25.88 9.36
N ILE A 114 -2.52 26.16 10.47
CA ILE A 114 -3.09 26.94 11.56
C ILE A 114 -3.30 28.33 10.97
N SER A 115 -4.50 28.62 10.46
CA SER A 115 -4.92 29.99 10.21
C SER A 115 -4.98 30.70 11.55
N MET A 116 -3.89 31.34 11.96
CA MET A 116 -3.91 32.36 13.01
C MET A 116 -4.78 33.52 12.50
N GLY A 117 -6.05 33.51 12.89
CA GLY A 117 -6.92 34.67 12.75
C GLY A 117 -6.30 35.85 13.50
N ARG A 118 -5.95 36.91 12.77
CA ARG A 118 -5.65 38.22 13.35
C ARG A 118 -6.86 38.70 14.12
N PHE A 119 -6.77 38.74 15.44
CA PHE A 119 -7.59 39.61 16.26
C PHE A 119 -7.08 41.05 16.07
N ASN A 120 -7.81 41.86 15.30
CA ASN A 120 -7.66 43.31 15.35
C ASN A 120 -8.44 43.84 16.56
N LYS A 121 -7.76 44.67 17.34
CA LYS A 121 -8.27 45.40 18.50
C LYS A 121 -8.95 46.69 18.06
#